data_AF-A8T110-F1
#
_entry.id   AF-A8T110-F1
#
_cell.length_a   1.000
_cell.length_b   1.000
_cell.length_c   1.000
_cell.angle_alpha   90.00
_cell.angle_beta   90.00
_cell.angle_gamma   90.00
#
_symmetry.space_group_name_H-M   'P 1'
#
loop_
_entity.id
_entity.type
_entity.pdbx_description
1 polymer ?
#
loop_
_entity_poly.entity_id
_entity_poly.type
_entity_poly.pdbx_seq_one_letter_code
_entity_poly.pdbx_strand_id
1 'polypeptide(L)'
;MMAITIRDTQEHETMLSLLKEQTGTATMSKALLKGGYDALRYKKLYLAECEKNEKLQDELYNHSEAISDYVNALDGLRNLKRS
;
A
#
# COMPACT_ATOMS: atom_id res chain seq x y z
N MET A 1 22.01 -24.83 29.07
CA MET A 1 21.48 -23.51 28.66
C MET A 1 22.10 -23.17 27.30
N MET A 2 21.58 -23.76 26.20
CA MET A 2 22.17 -23.60 24.84
C MET A 2 21.22 -24.02 23.69
N ALA A 3 19.93 -24.26 23.98
CA ALA A 3 18.95 -24.71 22.99
C ALA A 3 18.11 -23.58 22.38
N ILE A 4 18.10 -22.39 23.00
CA ILE A 4 17.34 -21.24 22.52
C ILE A 4 18.09 -20.50 21.39
N THR A 5 19.43 -20.55 21.37
CA THR A 5 20.25 -19.78 20.42
C THR A 5 20.46 -20.44 19.05
N ILE A 6 20.33 -21.77 18.94
CA ILE A 6 20.58 -22.51 17.67
C ILE A 6 19.32 -22.55 16.78
N ARG A 7 18.12 -22.40 17.36
CA ARG A 7 16.86 -22.38 16.60
C ARG A 7 16.77 -21.14 15.69
N ASP A 8 17.21 -19.99 16.18
CA ASP A 8 17.21 -18.74 15.42
C ASP A 8 18.20 -18.75 14.24
N THR A 9 19.33 -19.46 14.36
CA THR A 9 20.36 -19.47 13.31
C THR A 9 19.92 -20.22 12.05
N GLN A 10 19.12 -21.29 12.18
CA GLN A 10 18.59 -22.02 11.02
C GLN A 10 17.55 -21.20 10.25
N GLU A 11 16.68 -20.50 10.97
CA GLU A 11 15.70 -19.59 10.35
C GLU A 11 16.40 -18.43 9.66
N HIS A 12 17.42 -17.85 10.29
CA HIS A 12 18.25 -16.81 9.69
C HIS A 12 18.97 -17.28 8.42
N GLU A 13 19.56 -18.47 8.42
CA GLU A 13 20.20 -19.05 7.22
C GLU A 13 19.18 -19.31 6.10
N THR A 14 18.00 -19.80 6.45
CA THR A 14 16.92 -20.04 5.48
C THR A 14 16.44 -18.74 4.86
N MET A 15 16.25 -17.70 5.67
CA MET A 15 15.85 -16.37 5.21
C MET A 15 16.90 -15.75 4.27
N LEU A 16 18.19 -15.86 4.61
CA LEU A 16 19.28 -15.35 3.79
C LEU A 16 19.42 -16.10 2.47
N SER A 17 19.22 -17.42 2.46
CA SER A 17 19.17 -18.22 1.23
C SER A 17 18.03 -17.80 0.31
N LEU A 18 16.81 -17.63 0.86
CA LEU A 18 15.66 -17.14 0.09
C LEU A 18 15.91 -15.74 -0.48
N LEU A 19 16.50 -14.84 0.31
CA LEU A 19 16.84 -13.50 -0.15
C LEU A 19 17.86 -13.52 -1.29
N LYS A 20 18.85 -14.41 -1.21
CA LYS A 20 19.86 -14.59 -2.27
C LYS A 20 19.23 -15.10 -3.57
N GLU A 21 18.29 -16.03 -3.46
CA GLU A 21 17.54 -16.57 -4.61
C GLU A 21 16.67 -15.49 -5.25
N GLN A 22 15.86 -14.78 -4.45
CA GLN A 22 14.98 -13.70 -4.92
C GLN A 22 15.74 -12.54 -5.55
N THR A 23 16.93 -12.22 -5.04
CA THR A 23 17.75 -11.14 -5.59
C THR A 23 18.61 -11.57 -6.77
N GLY A 24 18.78 -12.87 -7.00
CA GLY A 24 19.58 -13.44 -8.08
C GLY A 24 21.07 -13.11 -7.98
N THR A 25 21.58 -12.85 -6.78
CA THR A 25 22.97 -12.38 -6.59
C THR A 25 23.90 -13.48 -6.08
N ALA A 26 25.16 -13.47 -6.53
CA ALA A 26 26.13 -14.52 -6.20
C ALA A 26 26.59 -14.51 -4.72
N THR A 27 26.50 -13.37 -4.04
CA THR A 27 27.05 -13.16 -2.68
C THR A 27 25.99 -12.61 -1.72
N MET A 28 25.96 -13.12 -0.49
CA MET A 28 24.98 -12.71 0.54
C MET A 28 24.96 -11.21 0.82
N SER A 29 26.13 -10.55 0.86
CA SER A 29 26.18 -9.09 1.08
C SER A 29 25.48 -8.30 -0.03
N LYS A 30 25.58 -8.75 -1.29
CA LYS A 30 24.86 -8.13 -2.42
C LYS A 30 23.36 -8.40 -2.36
N ALA A 31 22.96 -9.60 -1.91
CA ALA A 31 21.56 -9.94 -1.70
C ALA A 31 20.92 -9.05 -0.64
N LEU A 32 21.60 -8.85 0.49
CA LEU A 32 21.14 -7.98 1.57
C LEU A 32 21.02 -6.52 1.14
N LEU A 33 22.03 -5.98 0.45
CA LEU A 33 21.98 -4.61 -0.07
C LEU A 33 20.84 -4.44 -1.07
N LYS A 34 20.72 -5.35 -2.05
CA LYS A 34 19.66 -5.29 -3.05
C LYS A 34 18.27 -5.44 -2.42
N GLY A 35 18.10 -6.40 -1.52
CA GLY A 35 16.87 -6.58 -0.76
C GLY A 35 16.48 -5.37 0.07
N GLY A 36 17.46 -4.71 0.71
CA GLY A 36 17.24 -3.46 1.44
C GLY A 36 16.77 -2.32 0.53
N TYR A 37 17.40 -2.14 -0.63
CA TYR A 37 16.95 -1.13 -1.60
C TYR A 37 15.58 -1.47 -2.20
N ASP A 38 15.30 -2.75 -2.48
CA ASP A 38 14.00 -3.20 -2.97
C ASP A 38 12.90 -2.92 -1.94
N ALA A 39 13.14 -3.20 -0.65
CA ALA A 39 12.21 -2.89 0.43
C ALA A 39 11.92 -1.39 0.52
N LEU A 40 12.94 -0.54 0.43
CA LEU A 40 12.76 0.92 0.39
C LEU A 40 11.96 1.37 -0.83
N ARG A 41 12.22 0.79 -2.01
CA ARG A 41 11.47 1.07 -3.24
C ARG A 41 10.00 0.70 -3.08
N TYR A 42 9.72 -0.50 -2.59
CA TYR A 42 8.33 -0.94 -2.40
C TYR A 42 7.59 -0.09 -1.38
N LYS A 43 8.25 0.30 -0.28
CA LYS A 43 7.67 1.25 0.67
C LYS A 43 7.31 2.58 0.00
N LYS A 44 8.20 3.12 -0.83
CA LYS A 44 7.93 4.38 -1.56
C LYS A 44 6.75 4.24 -2.52
N LEU A 45 6.68 3.14 -3.27
CA LEU A 45 5.56 2.86 -4.18
C LEU A 45 4.25 2.73 -3.43
N TYR A 46 4.25 2.00 -2.30
CA TYR A 46 3.08 1.86 -1.45
C TYR A 46 2.57 3.20 -0.94
N LEU A 47 3.44 4.05 -0.40
CA LEU A 47 3.06 5.37 0.09
C LEU A 47 2.50 6.26 -1.03
N ALA A 48 3.10 6.23 -2.22
CA ALA A 48 2.59 6.97 -3.37
C ALA A 48 1.20 6.49 -3.81
N GLU A 49 0.94 5.18 -3.78
CA GLU A 49 -0.38 4.63 -4.11
C GLU A 49 -1.41 4.98 -3.04
N CYS A 50 -1.03 5.01 -1.76
CA CYS A 50 -1.89 5.47 -0.67
C CYS A 50 -2.29 6.93 -0.86
N GLU A 51 -1.34 7.83 -1.12
CA GLU A 51 -1.63 9.26 -1.39
C GLU A 51 -2.55 9.43 -2.60
N LYS A 52 -2.35 8.63 -3.65
CA LYS A 52 -3.20 8.66 -4.84
C LYS A 52 -4.62 8.17 -4.53
N ASN A 53 -4.74 7.10 -3.75
CA ASN A 53 -6.04 6.54 -3.37
C ASN A 53 -6.82 7.52 -2.48
N GLU A 54 -6.15 8.17 -1.53
CA GLU A 54 -6.76 9.21 -0.68
C GLU A 54 -7.33 10.35 -1.52
N LYS A 55 -6.55 10.88 -2.48
CA LYS A 55 -7.04 11.90 -3.42
C LYS A 55 -8.25 11.45 -4.23
N LEU A 56 -8.23 10.22 -4.74
CA LEU A 56 -9.34 9.67 -5.51
C LEU A 56 -10.60 9.48 -4.66
N GLN A 57 -10.44 9.11 -3.39
CA GLN A 57 -11.56 9.00 -2.46
C GLN A 57 -12.17 10.38 -2.17
N ASP A 58 -11.33 11.40 -1.95
CA ASP A 58 -11.79 12.77 -1.75
C ASP A 58 -12.53 13.30 -2.99
N GLU A 59 -11.99 13.07 -4.20
CA GLU A 59 -12.66 13.44 -5.46
C GLU A 59 -14.01 12.75 -5.61
N LEU A 60 -14.08 11.45 -5.29
CA LEU A 60 -15.32 10.68 -5.38
C LEU A 60 -16.37 11.19 -4.37
N TYR A 61 -15.93 11.52 -3.15
CA TYR A 61 -16.78 12.11 -2.14
C TYR A 61 -17.36 13.45 -2.62
N ASN A 62 -16.51 14.36 -3.09
CA ASN A 62 -16.92 15.68 -3.59
C ASN A 62 -17.89 15.57 -4.77
N HIS A 63 -17.64 14.64 -5.70
CA HIS A 63 -18.56 14.40 -6.82
C HIS A 63 -19.89 13.81 -6.36
N SER A 64 -19.88 12.89 -5.40
CA SER A 64 -21.10 12.33 -4.84
C SER A 64 -21.94 13.40 -4.13
N GLU A 65 -21.31 14.30 -3.40
CA GLU A 65 -21.97 15.43 -2.73
C GLU A 65 -22.61 16.38 -3.76
N ALA A 66 -21.84 16.79 -4.78
CA ALA A 66 -22.36 17.66 -5.85
C ALA A 66 -23.56 17.06 -6.60
N ILE A 67 -23.54 15.74 -6.84
CA ILE A 67 -24.69 15.04 -7.44
C ILE A 67 -25.89 15.05 -6.50
N SER A 68 -25.69 14.79 -5.20
CA SER A 68 -26.76 14.81 -4.21
C SER A 68 -27.41 16.20 -4.14
N ASP A 69 -26.60 17.26 -4.07
CA ASP A 69 -27.08 18.64 -4.05
C ASP A 69 -27.89 18.98 -5.30
N TYR A 70 -27.42 18.57 -6.47
CA TYR A 70 -28.14 18.77 -7.72
C TYR A 70 -29.51 18.07 -7.72
N VAL A 71 -29.56 16.81 -7.29
CA VAL A 71 -30.81 16.04 -7.21
C VAL A 71 -31.78 16.66 -6.19
N ASN A 72 -31.27 17.05 -5.02
CA ASN A 72 -32.05 17.71 -3.98
C ASN A 72 -32.65 19.04 -4.47
N ALA A 73 -31.85 19.87 -5.16
CA ALA A 73 -32.32 21.11 -5.76
C ALA A 73 -33.41 20.88 -6.82
N LEU A 74 -33.24 19.86 -7.66
CA LEU A 74 -34.22 19.50 -8.68
C LEU A 74 -35.56 19.06 -8.06
N ASP A 75 -35.51 18.25 -7.01
CA ASP A 75 -36.71 17.79 -6.30
C ASP A 75 -37.39 18.95 -5.54
N GLY A 76 -36.62 19.86 -4.94
CA GLY A 76 -37.14 21.10 -4.36
C GLY A 76 -37.93 21.93 -5.38
N LEU A 77 -37.39 22.13 -6.58
CA LEU A 77 -38.08 22.84 -7.67
C LEU A 77 -39.34 22.11 -8.15
N ARG A 78 -39.31 20.78 -8.23
CA ARG A 78 -40.48 19.97 -8.59
C ARG A 78 -41.60 20.07 -7.57
N ASN A 79 -41.27 20.10 -6.29
CA ASN A 79 -42.23 20.24 -5.21
C ASN A 79 -42.86 21.64 -5.18
N LEU A 80 -42.07 22.69 -5.44
CA LEU A 80 -42.55 24.06 -5.58
C LEU A 80 -43.53 24.24 -6.74
N LYS A 81 -43.35 23.51 -7.86
CA LYS A 81 -44.24 23.57 -9.02
C LYS A 81 -45.57 22.83 -8.81
N ARG A 82 -45.68 22.00 -7.77
CA ARG A 82 -46.88 21.19 -7.45
C ARG A 82 -47.73 21.78 -6.32
N SER A 83 -47.20 22.77 -5.58
CA SER A 83 -47.93 23.59 -4.61
C SER A 83 -48.59 24.78 -5.28
#